data_AF-A0A060R7N1-F1
#
_entry.id   AF-A0A060R7N1-F1
#
_cell.length_a   1.000
_cell.length_b   1.000
_cell.length_c   1.000
_cell.angle_alpha   90.00
_cell.angle_beta   90.00
_cell.angle_gamma   90.00
#
_symmetry.space_group_name_H-M   'P 1'
#
loop_
_entity.id
_entity.type
_entity.pdbx_description
1 polymer ?
#
loop_
_entity_poly.entity_id
_entity_poly.type
_entity_poly.pdbx_seq_one_letter_code
_entity_poly.pdbx_strand_id
1 'polypeptide(L)'
;MCNPRHGDTSPFLPSVAARATPQLRIIGSKGSIFLISLKKNYQYLLPNSFIRKFAQKLLIQNNIMATTADIKNGMCIEFNGKTYQIVEFQHVKPGKGPAFVRTKLRNLETGLLIDNTFTAGVKIDPVRVERRPYQYLYQDDMGCNFMHTETFEQIIIDKNLIDNNDLLKEGQVVEVMFHTERDQVLTAELPAVIDMEVVYTEPGFKGDTASSNVMKPAEVETGATIRVPLFIQTGEKIRVDTRTREYYERIK
;
A
#
# COMPACT_ATOMS: atom_id res chain seq x y z
N MET A 1 -0.12 56.45 46.26
CA MET A 1 -0.45 55.59 47.41
C MET A 1 -1.28 54.43 46.89
N CYS A 2 -0.76 53.21 46.98
CA CYS A 2 -1.49 51.96 47.24
C CYS A 2 -0.54 50.77 46.99
N ASN A 3 -0.39 49.97 48.03
CA ASN A 3 0.19 48.62 48.13
C ASN A 3 -0.93 47.79 48.81
N PRO A 4 -0.89 46.44 48.94
CA PRO A 4 -0.13 45.39 48.25
C PRO A 4 -0.97 44.14 47.82
N ARG A 5 -0.32 43.28 47.02
CA ARG A 5 -0.32 41.79 46.96
C ARG A 5 -1.43 40.94 47.60
N HIS A 6 -2.02 40.06 46.78
CA HIS A 6 -2.23 38.59 46.92
C HIS A 6 -2.70 38.12 45.51
N GLY A 7 -2.35 36.99 44.91
CA GLY A 7 -1.77 35.74 45.40
C GLY A 7 -2.51 34.57 44.73
N ASP A 8 -2.64 34.55 43.39
CA ASP A 8 -3.36 33.50 42.66
C ASP A 8 -2.39 32.50 42.01
N THR A 9 -2.30 31.32 42.63
CA THR A 9 -1.66 30.13 42.07
C THR A 9 -2.65 29.40 41.16
N SER A 10 -2.48 29.53 39.84
CA SER A 10 -3.05 28.59 38.86
C SER A 10 -1.98 27.58 38.45
N PRO A 11 -2.27 26.26 38.41
CA PRO A 11 -1.31 25.29 37.91
C PRO A 11 -1.27 25.33 36.37
N PHE A 12 -0.07 25.58 35.86
CA PHE A 12 0.31 25.44 34.46
C PHE A 12 -0.09 24.07 33.88
N LEU A 13 -0.82 24.08 32.77
CA LEU A 13 -0.90 22.95 31.85
C LEU A 13 0.30 23.01 30.89
N PRO A 14 1.16 21.98 30.78
CA PRO A 14 2.02 21.86 29.62
C PRO A 14 1.26 21.12 28.51
N SER A 15 1.10 21.79 27.38
CA SER A 15 0.77 21.16 26.10
C SER A 15 2.00 20.38 25.61
N VAL A 16 1.89 19.08 25.36
CA VAL A 16 2.85 18.36 24.49
C VAL A 16 2.13 17.25 23.72
N ALA A 17 2.17 17.38 22.40
CA ALA A 17 1.88 16.36 21.43
C ALA A 17 3.02 15.33 21.37
N ALA A 18 2.70 14.04 21.25
CA ALA A 18 3.47 13.02 20.53
C ALA A 18 2.79 11.65 20.69
N ARG A 19 2.11 11.18 19.63
CA ARG A 19 1.69 9.77 19.51
C ARG A 19 2.94 8.93 19.24
N ALA A 20 3.48 8.29 20.27
CA ALA A 20 4.39 7.17 20.12
C ALA A 20 3.67 5.93 20.63
N THR A 21 3.30 5.01 19.73
CA THR A 21 2.70 3.72 20.08
C THR A 21 3.78 2.87 20.76
N PRO A 22 3.68 2.54 22.05
CA PRO A 22 4.71 1.76 22.71
C PRO A 22 4.52 0.28 22.41
N GLN A 23 5.57 -0.40 21.94
CA GLN A 23 5.59 -1.87 21.93
C GLN A 23 5.85 -2.39 23.35
N LEU A 24 4.91 -3.17 23.88
CA LEU A 24 4.99 -3.81 25.20
C LEU A 24 5.56 -5.23 25.08
N ARG A 25 6.42 -5.62 26.02
CA ARG A 25 6.87 -7.01 26.20
C ARG A 25 6.55 -7.48 27.62
N ILE A 26 5.92 -8.65 27.76
CA ILE A 26 5.64 -9.29 29.05
C ILE A 26 6.90 -10.01 29.52
N ILE A 27 7.34 -9.76 30.76
CA ILE A 27 8.66 -10.21 31.27
C ILE A 27 8.56 -11.26 32.39
N GLY A 28 7.37 -11.53 32.93
CA GLY A 28 7.16 -12.60 33.91
C GLY A 28 5.89 -12.45 34.76
N SER A 29 5.49 -13.51 35.45
CA SER A 29 4.39 -13.54 36.43
C SER A 29 4.86 -14.09 37.78
N LYS A 30 4.37 -13.49 38.87
CA LYS A 30 4.42 -14.05 40.23
C LYS A 30 3.06 -13.83 40.89
N GLY A 31 2.28 -14.89 41.05
CA GLY A 31 0.90 -14.81 41.54
C GLY A 31 -0.04 -14.05 40.58
N SER A 32 -1.10 -13.43 41.10
CA SER A 32 -2.16 -12.74 40.35
C SER A 32 -1.75 -11.37 39.76
N ILE A 33 -0.46 -11.12 39.53
CA ILE A 33 0.06 -9.82 39.08
C ILE A 33 1.09 -10.05 37.96
N PHE A 34 0.95 -9.33 36.85
CA PHE A 34 1.87 -9.36 35.70
C PHE A 34 2.74 -8.11 35.65
N LEU A 35 4.03 -8.29 35.35
CA LEU A 35 5.00 -7.21 35.16
C LEU A 35 5.19 -6.93 33.66
N ILE A 36 5.04 -5.66 33.28
CA ILE A 36 5.20 -5.16 31.92
C ILE A 36 6.33 -4.12 31.91
N SER A 37 7.26 -4.21 30.95
CA SER A 37 8.28 -3.17 30.70
C SER A 37 7.95 -2.38 29.44
N LEU A 38 8.03 -1.05 29.56
CA LEU A 38 8.12 -0.10 28.46
C LEU A 38 9.59 0.28 28.26
N LYS A 39 10.01 0.58 27.01
CA LYS A 39 11.41 0.91 26.63
C LYS A 39 12.03 2.15 27.32
N LYS A 40 11.31 2.80 28.25
CA LYS A 40 11.90 3.68 29.26
C LYS A 40 11.58 3.06 30.63
N ASN A 41 12.62 2.67 31.37
CA ASN A 41 12.60 1.98 32.67
C ASN A 41 11.55 2.51 33.67
N TYR A 42 10.30 2.09 33.51
CA TYR A 42 9.23 2.32 34.47
C TYR A 42 8.44 1.02 34.61
N GLN A 43 8.48 0.43 35.80
CA GLN A 43 7.69 -0.73 36.19
C GLN A 43 6.37 -0.25 36.82
N TYR A 44 5.25 -0.70 36.27
CA TYR A 44 3.93 -0.45 36.83
C TYR A 44 3.28 -1.78 37.26
N LEU A 45 2.75 -1.81 38.49
CA LEU A 45 1.93 -2.89 39.02
C LEU A 45 0.46 -2.54 38.74
N LEU A 46 -0.17 -3.21 37.78
CA LEU A 46 -1.60 -3.00 37.48
C LEU A 46 -2.45 -4.11 38.12
N PRO A 47 -3.60 -3.78 38.74
CA PRO A 47 -4.52 -4.78 39.27
C PRO A 47 -5.16 -5.60 38.14
N ASN A 48 -5.40 -6.88 38.39
CA ASN A 48 -5.84 -7.89 37.41
C ASN A 48 -7.12 -7.51 36.64
N SER A 49 -8.03 -6.74 37.26
CA SER A 49 -9.27 -6.27 36.64
C SER A 49 -9.04 -5.19 35.57
N PHE A 50 -8.02 -4.36 35.76
CA PHE A 50 -7.66 -3.30 34.82
C PHE A 50 -6.88 -3.88 33.63
N ILE A 51 -5.96 -4.81 33.88
CA ILE A 51 -5.27 -5.55 32.82
C ILE A 51 -6.26 -6.34 31.97
N ARG A 52 -7.27 -7.00 32.57
CA ARG A 52 -8.31 -7.70 31.80
C ARG A 52 -9.14 -6.76 30.93
N LYS A 53 -9.60 -5.63 31.45
CA LYS A 53 -10.35 -4.64 30.64
C LYS A 53 -9.47 -4.00 29.56
N PHE A 54 -8.19 -3.76 29.84
CA PHE A 54 -7.27 -3.15 28.88
C PHE A 54 -6.79 -4.16 27.82
N ALA A 55 -6.51 -5.41 28.20
CA ALA A 55 -6.22 -6.51 27.28
C ALA A 55 -7.45 -6.87 26.45
N GLN A 56 -8.65 -6.86 27.02
CA GLN A 56 -9.90 -7.03 26.27
C GLN A 56 -10.12 -5.86 25.31
N LYS A 57 -9.80 -4.61 25.70
CA LYS A 57 -9.84 -3.44 24.81
C LYS A 57 -8.77 -3.50 23.71
N LEU A 58 -7.59 -4.05 23.98
CA LEU A 58 -6.54 -4.31 22.97
C LEU A 58 -6.93 -5.47 22.02
N LEU A 59 -7.51 -6.54 22.56
CA LEU A 59 -8.03 -7.67 21.77
C LEU A 59 -9.22 -7.25 20.90
N ILE A 60 -10.05 -6.31 21.36
CA ILE A 60 -11.14 -5.70 20.58
C ILE A 60 -10.60 -4.82 19.44
N GLN A 61 -9.40 -4.25 19.56
CA GLN A 61 -8.76 -3.53 18.43
C GLN A 61 -8.12 -4.46 17.40
N ASN A 62 -7.81 -5.71 17.78
CA ASN A 62 -7.17 -6.70 16.90
C ASN A 62 -8.16 -7.65 16.21
N ASN A 63 -9.47 -7.51 16.44
CA ASN A 63 -10.46 -8.31 15.75
C ASN A 63 -11.78 -7.54 15.61
N ILE A 64 -11.77 -6.53 14.73
CA ILE A 64 -13.04 -6.07 14.16
C ILE A 64 -13.49 -7.22 13.28
N MET A 65 -14.39 -8.07 13.80
CA MET A 65 -15.07 -9.09 13.01
C MET A 65 -15.86 -8.38 11.92
N ALA A 66 -15.20 -8.07 10.81
CA ALA A 66 -15.83 -7.46 9.66
C ALA A 66 -16.80 -8.47 9.08
N THR A 67 -17.95 -7.97 8.67
CA THR A 67 -18.96 -8.79 8.00
C THR A 67 -19.05 -8.38 6.55
N THR A 68 -19.80 -9.12 5.74
CA THR A 68 -20.10 -8.69 4.36
C THR A 68 -20.73 -7.31 4.24
N ALA A 69 -21.28 -6.75 5.32
CA ALA A 69 -21.81 -5.39 5.33
C ALA A 69 -20.70 -4.32 5.32
N ASP A 70 -19.50 -4.67 5.77
CA ASP A 70 -18.35 -3.77 5.87
C ASP A 70 -17.48 -3.77 4.61
N ILE A 71 -17.84 -4.60 3.61
CA ILE A 71 -17.17 -4.66 2.31
C ILE A 71 -17.19 -3.29 1.65
N LYS A 72 -16.02 -2.86 1.18
CA LYS A 72 -15.83 -1.66 0.37
C LYS A 72 -14.86 -1.94 -0.77
N ASN A 73 -14.97 -1.17 -1.86
CA ASN A 73 -13.97 -1.21 -2.93
C ASN A 73 -12.61 -0.77 -2.37
N GLY A 74 -11.55 -1.46 -2.77
CA GLY A 74 -10.18 -1.28 -2.29
C GLY A 74 -9.85 -2.00 -0.97
N MET A 75 -10.85 -2.59 -0.28
CA MET A 75 -10.60 -3.35 0.95
C MET A 75 -9.81 -4.63 0.64
N CYS A 76 -8.80 -4.92 1.45
CA CYS A 76 -8.01 -6.15 1.35
C CYS A 76 -8.55 -7.17 2.36
N ILE A 77 -8.72 -8.41 1.92
CA ILE A 77 -9.28 -9.51 2.71
C ILE A 77 -8.42 -10.77 2.53
N GLU A 78 -8.37 -11.61 3.55
CA GLU A 78 -7.83 -12.94 3.42
C GLU A 78 -8.95 -13.88 2.95
N PHE A 79 -8.71 -14.58 1.85
CA PHE A 79 -9.67 -15.52 1.28
C PHE A 79 -8.92 -16.74 0.75
N ASN A 80 -9.33 -17.94 1.17
CA ASN A 80 -8.67 -19.21 0.82
C ASN A 80 -7.15 -19.22 1.10
N GLY A 81 -6.72 -18.56 2.18
CA GLY A 81 -5.31 -18.48 2.60
C GLY A 81 -4.43 -17.55 1.76
N LYS A 82 -5.03 -16.77 0.84
CA LYS A 82 -4.33 -15.75 0.05
C LYS A 82 -4.95 -14.37 0.26
N THR A 83 -4.17 -13.33 -0.06
CA THR A 83 -4.61 -11.94 0.07
C THR A 83 -5.30 -11.46 -1.21
N TYR A 84 -6.52 -10.96 -1.08
CA TYR A 84 -7.31 -10.42 -2.20
C TYR A 84 -7.71 -8.97 -1.91
N GLN A 85 -7.75 -8.15 -2.96
CA GLN A 85 -8.33 -6.82 -2.93
C GLN A 85 -9.69 -6.84 -3.62
N ILE A 86 -10.71 -6.25 -2.99
CA ILE A 86 -12.04 -6.10 -3.56
C ILE A 86 -12.01 -4.97 -4.59
N VAL A 87 -12.16 -5.29 -5.86
CA VAL A 87 -12.21 -4.29 -6.94
C VAL A 87 -13.59 -3.66 -7.03
N GLU A 88 -14.61 -4.52 -6.98
CA GLU A 88 -16.01 -4.13 -7.12
C GLU A 88 -16.88 -5.04 -6.25
N PHE A 89 -17.94 -4.49 -5.65
CA PHE A 89 -18.96 -5.29 -4.98
C PHE A 89 -20.38 -4.83 -5.33
N GLN A 90 -21.31 -5.77 -5.29
CA GLN A 90 -22.73 -5.54 -5.53
C GLN A 90 -23.55 -6.28 -4.48
N HIS A 91 -24.26 -5.53 -3.63
CA HIS A 91 -25.21 -6.09 -2.67
C HIS A 91 -26.56 -6.31 -3.37
N VAL A 92 -27.02 -7.56 -3.41
CA VAL A 92 -28.31 -7.95 -3.98
C VAL A 92 -29.24 -8.43 -2.87
N LYS A 93 -30.45 -7.86 -2.82
CA LYS A 93 -31.55 -8.29 -1.94
C LYS A 93 -32.68 -8.84 -2.81
N PRO A 94 -32.75 -10.17 -3.04
CA PRO A 94 -33.80 -10.75 -3.86
C PRO A 94 -35.15 -10.61 -3.15
N GLY A 95 -36.25 -10.47 -3.91
CA GLY A 95 -37.60 -10.41 -3.33
C GLY A 95 -38.00 -11.67 -2.56
N LYS A 96 -37.33 -12.80 -2.83
CA LYS A 96 -37.44 -14.07 -2.12
C LYS A 96 -36.04 -14.71 -1.99
N GLY A 97 -35.58 -14.95 -0.77
CA GLY A 97 -34.29 -15.58 -0.47
C GLY A 97 -33.35 -14.71 0.37
N PRO A 98 -32.19 -15.26 0.80
CA PRO A 98 -31.20 -14.51 1.57
C PRO A 98 -30.49 -13.47 0.70
N ALA A 99 -30.11 -12.34 1.30
CA ALA A 99 -29.27 -11.34 0.64
C ALA A 99 -27.85 -11.89 0.41
N PHE A 100 -27.21 -11.43 -0.66
CA PHE A 100 -25.83 -11.82 -0.98
C PHE A 100 -25.06 -10.63 -1.57
N VAL A 101 -23.74 -10.71 -1.50
CA VAL A 101 -22.81 -9.72 -2.06
C VAL A 101 -21.98 -10.42 -3.13
N ARG A 102 -22.13 -9.99 -4.38
CA ARG A 102 -21.24 -10.38 -5.48
C ARG A 102 -20.02 -9.49 -5.43
N THR A 103 -18.83 -10.06 -5.53
CA THR A 103 -17.57 -9.32 -5.46
C THR A 103 -16.66 -9.76 -6.60
N LYS A 104 -15.97 -8.80 -7.21
CA LYS A 104 -14.79 -9.05 -8.02
C LYS A 104 -13.55 -8.87 -7.15
N LEU A 105 -12.77 -9.92 -6.99
CA LEU A 105 -11.59 -9.96 -6.14
C LEU A 105 -10.34 -10.05 -7.01
N ARG A 106 -9.38 -9.12 -6.84
CA ARG A 106 -8.06 -9.20 -7.46
C ARG A 106 -7.10 -9.85 -6.47
N ASN A 107 -6.46 -10.95 -6.85
CA ASN A 107 -5.39 -11.52 -6.05
C ASN A 107 -4.19 -10.57 -6.06
N LEU A 108 -3.66 -10.22 -4.88
CA LEU A 108 -2.57 -9.24 -4.78
C LEU A 108 -1.19 -9.83 -5.10
N GLU A 109 -1.01 -11.14 -4.99
CA GLU A 109 0.27 -11.82 -5.30
C GLU A 109 0.41 -12.16 -6.78
N THR A 110 -0.72 -12.50 -7.44
CA THR A 110 -0.73 -13.00 -8.83
C THR A 110 -1.43 -12.06 -9.81
N GLY A 111 -2.09 -11.01 -9.32
CA GLY A 111 -2.88 -10.08 -10.15
C GLY A 111 -4.18 -10.66 -10.72
N LEU A 112 -4.47 -11.95 -10.54
CA LEU A 112 -5.64 -12.62 -11.12
C LEU A 112 -6.96 -12.07 -10.56
N LEU A 113 -7.90 -11.75 -11.45
CA LEU A 113 -9.27 -11.36 -11.08
C LEU A 113 -10.17 -12.60 -10.98
N ILE A 114 -10.87 -12.77 -9.85
CA ILE A 114 -11.84 -13.83 -9.63
C ILE A 114 -13.18 -13.23 -9.20
N ASP A 115 -14.27 -13.86 -9.64
CA ASP A 115 -15.60 -13.53 -9.18
C ASP A 115 -15.98 -14.45 -8.02
N ASN A 116 -16.43 -13.87 -6.91
CA ASN A 116 -16.91 -14.62 -5.76
C ASN A 116 -18.23 -14.03 -5.24
N THR A 117 -19.08 -14.88 -4.66
CA THR A 117 -20.34 -14.44 -4.03
C THR A 117 -20.36 -14.81 -2.57
N PHE A 118 -20.45 -13.81 -1.69
CA PHE A 118 -20.59 -14.01 -0.25
C PHE A 118 -22.06 -13.92 0.16
N THR A 119 -22.51 -14.83 1.02
CA THR A 119 -23.83 -14.71 1.67
C THR A 119 -23.80 -13.55 2.66
N ALA A 120 -24.88 -12.75 2.75
CA ALA A 120 -24.93 -11.63 3.67
C ALA A 120 -24.78 -12.09 5.14
N GLY A 121 -23.96 -11.39 5.91
CA GLY A 121 -23.69 -11.68 7.32
C GLY A 121 -22.53 -12.66 7.55
N VAL A 122 -21.89 -13.16 6.50
CA VAL A 122 -20.67 -13.97 6.61
C VAL A 122 -19.53 -13.12 7.16
N LYS A 123 -18.70 -13.73 8.00
CA LYS A 123 -17.49 -13.11 8.56
C LYS A 123 -16.42 -12.99 7.49
N ILE A 124 -15.69 -11.88 7.53
CA ILE A 124 -14.60 -11.56 6.64
C ILE A 124 -13.39 -11.25 7.51
N ASP A 125 -12.23 -11.72 7.05
CA ASP A 125 -10.95 -11.45 7.69
C ASP A 125 -10.27 -10.28 6.95
N PRO A 126 -10.41 -9.03 7.46
CA PRO A 126 -9.81 -7.87 6.84
C PRO A 126 -8.29 -7.93 7.00
N VAL A 127 -7.57 -7.75 5.91
CA VAL A 127 -6.10 -7.64 5.95
C VAL A 127 -5.73 -6.16 5.99
N ARG A 128 -4.92 -5.79 6.99
CA ARG A 128 -4.30 -4.48 7.03
C ARG A 128 -3.09 -4.45 6.09
N VAL A 129 -3.16 -3.57 5.11
CA VAL A 129 -2.09 -3.32 4.14
C VAL A 129 -1.54 -1.91 4.34
N GLU A 130 -0.23 -1.78 4.23
CA GLU A 130 0.48 -0.50 4.27
C GLU A 130 1.18 -0.26 2.94
N ARG A 131 1.14 0.97 2.43
CA ARG A 131 1.86 1.39 1.22
C ARG A 131 3.06 2.21 1.65
N ARG A 132 4.24 1.79 1.21
CA ARG A 132 5.51 2.45 1.54
C ARG A 132 6.26 2.81 0.25
N PRO A 133 6.85 4.02 0.16
CA PRO A 133 7.64 4.42 -0.99
C PRO A 133 9.04 3.80 -0.95
N TYR A 134 9.41 3.14 -2.05
CA TYR A 134 10.74 2.55 -2.23
C TYR A 134 11.36 3.02 -3.55
N GLN A 135 12.64 3.33 -3.52
CA GLN A 135 13.43 3.64 -4.70
C GLN A 135 14.04 2.36 -5.25
N TYR A 136 13.83 2.08 -6.53
CA TYR A 136 14.50 0.99 -7.23
C TYR A 136 15.98 1.32 -7.43
N LEU A 137 16.86 0.37 -7.11
CA LEU A 137 18.31 0.55 -7.22
C LEU A 137 18.85 -0.16 -8.47
N TYR A 138 18.81 -1.49 -8.46
CA TYR A 138 19.32 -2.36 -9.52
C TYR A 138 18.69 -3.74 -9.38
N GLN A 139 18.89 -4.57 -10.39
CA GLN A 139 18.48 -5.97 -10.38
C GLN A 139 19.71 -6.88 -10.32
N ASP A 140 19.63 -7.93 -9.51
CA ASP A 140 20.61 -9.01 -9.45
C ASP A 140 19.97 -10.37 -9.83
N ASP A 141 20.69 -11.46 -9.60
CA ASP A 141 20.21 -12.83 -9.87
C ASP A 141 19.12 -13.29 -8.89
N MET A 142 19.01 -12.66 -7.71
CA MET A 142 18.03 -13.01 -6.68
C MET A 142 16.73 -12.20 -6.81
N GLY A 143 16.77 -11.02 -7.42
CA GLY A 143 15.59 -10.19 -7.65
C GLY A 143 15.91 -8.72 -7.91
N CYS A 144 14.92 -7.87 -7.70
CA CYS A 144 15.05 -6.41 -7.80
C CYS A 144 15.33 -5.83 -6.41
N ASN A 145 16.40 -5.04 -6.28
CA ASN A 145 16.78 -4.38 -5.04
C ASN A 145 16.12 -3.00 -4.94
N PHE A 146 15.52 -2.73 -3.78
CA PHE A 146 14.82 -1.49 -3.47
C PHE A 146 15.29 -0.90 -2.16
N MET A 147 15.26 0.42 -2.03
CA MET A 147 15.61 1.16 -0.82
C MET A 147 14.44 2.02 -0.36
N HIS A 148 14.06 1.92 0.90
CA HIS A 148 13.02 2.75 1.48
C HIS A 148 13.46 4.23 1.46
N THR A 149 12.60 5.14 1.01
CA THR A 149 12.99 6.56 0.81
C THR A 149 13.25 7.29 2.13
N GLU A 150 12.54 6.93 3.21
CA GLU A 150 12.71 7.54 4.54
C GLU A 150 13.70 6.81 5.47
N THR A 151 13.62 5.48 5.58
CA THR A 151 14.45 4.71 6.53
C THR A 151 15.76 4.23 5.94
N PHE A 152 15.94 4.30 4.61
CA PHE A 152 17.09 3.77 3.88
C PHE A 152 17.29 2.26 4.05
N GLU A 153 16.28 1.54 4.51
CA GLU A 153 16.29 0.07 4.59
C GLU A 153 16.16 -0.54 3.20
N GLN A 154 16.98 -1.54 2.91
CA GLN A 154 16.98 -2.24 1.63
C GLN A 154 16.19 -3.54 1.72
N ILE A 155 15.45 -3.83 0.65
CA ILE A 155 14.69 -5.07 0.50
C ILE A 155 14.88 -5.62 -0.92
N ILE A 156 14.73 -6.93 -1.05
CA ILE A 156 14.75 -7.63 -2.33
C ILE A 156 13.32 -8.05 -2.63
N ILE A 157 12.83 -7.70 -3.83
CA ILE A 157 11.49 -8.05 -4.30
C ILE A 157 11.64 -8.90 -5.57
N ASP A 158 10.90 -10.01 -5.62
CA ASP A 158 10.80 -10.86 -6.81
C ASP A 158 10.10 -10.08 -7.95
N LYS A 159 10.63 -10.21 -9.17
CA LYS A 159 10.05 -9.59 -10.38
C LYS A 159 8.58 -9.91 -10.60
N ASN A 160 8.14 -11.10 -10.21
CA ASN A 160 6.77 -11.54 -10.40
C ASN A 160 5.76 -10.74 -9.55
N LEU A 161 6.22 -10.06 -8.49
CA LEU A 161 5.39 -9.22 -7.62
C LEU A 161 5.35 -7.76 -8.09
N ILE A 162 6.14 -7.40 -9.11
CA ILE A 162 6.25 -6.03 -9.64
C ILE A 162 5.37 -5.91 -10.88
N ASP A 163 4.33 -5.09 -10.79
CA ASP A 163 3.47 -4.77 -11.93
C ASP A 163 4.30 -4.00 -12.98
N ASN A 164 4.29 -4.43 -14.25
CA ASN A 164 5.08 -3.80 -15.34
C ASN A 164 6.59 -3.67 -15.05
N ASN A 165 7.23 -4.73 -14.59
CA ASN A 165 8.67 -4.76 -14.29
C ASN A 165 9.58 -4.35 -15.46
N ASP A 166 9.11 -4.47 -16.71
CA ASP A 166 9.81 -4.04 -17.94
C ASP A 166 9.94 -2.52 -18.07
N LEU A 167 9.13 -1.75 -17.33
CA LEU A 167 9.14 -0.29 -17.30
C LEU A 167 9.88 0.27 -16.09
N LEU A 168 10.62 -0.55 -15.35
CA LEU A 168 11.29 -0.12 -14.13
C LEU A 168 12.65 0.51 -14.45
N LYS A 169 12.81 1.79 -14.15
CA LYS A 169 14.06 2.54 -14.33
C LYS A 169 14.80 2.69 -13.01
N GLU A 170 16.13 2.56 -13.04
CA GLU A 170 16.99 2.85 -11.88
C GLU A 170 16.74 4.23 -11.30
N GLY A 171 16.65 4.29 -9.96
CA GLY A 171 16.36 5.53 -9.23
C GLY A 171 14.87 5.90 -9.18
N GLN A 172 13.98 5.16 -9.84
CA GLN A 172 12.55 5.41 -9.81
C GLN A 172 11.92 5.00 -8.48
N VAL A 173 11.00 5.82 -7.98
CA VAL A 173 10.24 5.51 -6.75
C VAL A 173 8.96 4.76 -7.12
N VAL A 174 8.73 3.63 -6.44
CA VAL A 174 7.56 2.77 -6.55
C VAL A 174 6.83 2.69 -5.22
N GLU A 175 5.54 2.37 -5.25
CA GLU A 175 4.77 2.08 -4.04
C GLU A 175 4.74 0.57 -3.79
N VAL A 176 5.28 0.14 -2.65
CA VAL A 176 5.28 -1.26 -2.24
C VAL A 176 4.20 -1.48 -1.20
N MET A 177 3.33 -2.47 -1.46
CA MET A 177 2.27 -2.89 -0.56
C MET A 177 2.74 -4.00 0.38
N PHE A 178 2.69 -3.74 1.68
CA PHE A 178 3.07 -4.67 2.73
C PHE A 178 1.87 -5.21 3.49
N HIS A 179 1.86 -6.52 3.71
CA HIS A 179 0.97 -7.14 4.67
C HIS A 179 1.45 -6.84 6.09
N THR A 180 0.74 -5.98 6.84
CA THR A 180 1.22 -5.49 8.14
C THR A 180 1.45 -6.60 9.17
N GLU A 181 0.66 -7.67 9.14
CA GLU A 181 0.77 -8.77 10.12
C GLU A 181 1.87 -9.78 9.82
N ARG A 182 2.16 -10.03 8.54
CA ARG A 182 3.16 -11.02 8.09
C ARG A 182 4.50 -10.38 7.68
N ASP A 183 4.53 -9.04 7.62
CA ASP A 183 5.63 -8.24 7.09
C ASP A 183 6.11 -8.73 5.71
N GLN A 184 5.15 -9.13 4.89
CA GLN A 184 5.39 -9.72 3.56
C GLN A 184 5.04 -8.69 2.47
N VAL A 185 5.88 -8.61 1.45
CA VAL A 185 5.59 -7.84 0.23
C VAL A 185 4.49 -8.54 -0.56
N LEU A 186 3.42 -7.81 -0.87
CA LEU A 186 2.31 -8.30 -1.67
C LEU A 186 2.50 -7.95 -3.14
N THR A 187 2.67 -6.66 -3.43
CA THR A 187 2.89 -6.15 -4.78
C THR A 187 3.68 -4.84 -4.73
N ALA A 188 4.41 -4.55 -5.80
CA ALA A 188 5.04 -3.26 -6.03
C ALA A 188 4.45 -2.63 -7.29
N GLU A 189 3.88 -1.44 -7.13
CA GLU A 189 3.21 -0.69 -8.19
C GLU A 189 4.08 0.51 -8.60
N LEU A 190 4.35 0.64 -9.90
CA LEU A 190 4.97 1.86 -10.43
C LEU A 190 3.99 3.04 -10.32
N PRO A 191 4.50 4.28 -10.30
CA PRO A 191 3.66 5.46 -10.47
C PRO A 191 2.79 5.32 -11.72
N ALA A 192 1.57 5.85 -11.66
CA ALA A 192 0.63 5.77 -12.78
C ALA A 192 1.21 6.34 -14.09
N VAL A 193 2.10 7.31 -13.94
CA VAL A 193 2.72 8.02 -15.05
C VAL A 193 4.21 8.15 -14.78
N ILE A 194 5.03 7.77 -15.76
CA ILE A 194 6.48 7.67 -15.63
C ILE A 194 7.17 8.35 -16.80
N ASP A 195 8.37 8.89 -16.55
CA ASP A 195 9.16 9.58 -17.55
C ASP A 195 10.24 8.62 -18.08
N MET A 196 10.32 8.48 -19.40
CA MET A 196 11.18 7.54 -20.11
C MET A 196 11.88 8.21 -21.28
N GLU A 197 13.13 7.85 -21.53
CA GLU A 197 13.88 8.29 -22.71
C GLU A 197 13.74 7.28 -23.85
N VAL A 198 13.49 7.77 -25.07
CA VAL A 198 13.45 6.94 -26.28
C VAL A 198 14.86 6.68 -26.78
N VAL A 199 15.31 5.42 -26.72
CA VAL A 199 16.64 5.02 -27.20
C VAL A 199 16.66 4.68 -28.69
N TYR A 200 15.54 4.23 -29.24
CA TYR A 200 15.44 3.90 -30.65
C TYR A 200 14.00 4.00 -31.18
N THR A 201 13.81 4.63 -32.33
CA THR A 201 12.55 4.58 -33.09
C THR A 201 12.80 4.87 -34.57
N GLU A 202 11.97 4.33 -35.44
CA GLU A 202 12.07 4.58 -36.88
C GLU A 202 11.73 6.05 -37.22
N PRO A 203 12.41 6.68 -38.20
CA PRO A 203 12.05 8.01 -38.67
C PRO A 203 10.62 8.02 -39.24
N GLY A 204 9.75 8.86 -38.70
CA GLY A 204 8.38 9.00 -39.20
C GLY A 204 8.38 9.67 -40.57
N PHE A 205 7.96 8.97 -41.63
CA PHE A 205 7.79 9.57 -42.95
C PHE A 205 6.45 10.31 -43.03
N LYS A 206 6.50 11.60 -43.39
CA LYS A 206 5.31 12.46 -43.56
C LYS A 206 4.29 11.96 -44.62
N GLY A 207 4.63 10.92 -45.39
CA GLY A 207 3.75 10.31 -46.40
C GLY A 207 2.62 9.44 -45.84
N ASP A 208 2.71 8.97 -44.59
CA ASP A 208 1.65 8.18 -43.92
C ASP A 208 0.54 9.05 -43.31
N THR A 209 0.15 10.12 -44.00
CA THR A 209 -0.73 11.19 -43.48
C THR A 209 -2.24 10.91 -43.59
N ALA A 210 -2.67 9.70 -43.97
CA ALA A 210 -4.10 9.40 -44.08
C ALA A 210 -4.82 9.25 -42.72
N SER A 211 -4.10 9.22 -41.60
CA SER A 211 -4.69 9.15 -40.25
C SER A 211 -3.82 9.89 -39.24
N SER A 212 -4.36 10.91 -38.58
CA SER A 212 -3.66 11.72 -37.56
C SER A 212 -3.27 10.94 -36.29
N ASN A 213 -3.56 9.64 -36.22
CA ASN A 213 -3.36 8.77 -35.06
C ASN A 213 -2.46 7.56 -35.37
N VAL A 214 -1.60 7.66 -36.39
CA VAL A 214 -0.61 6.60 -36.67
C VAL A 214 0.47 6.65 -35.59
N MET A 215 0.59 5.55 -34.84
CA MET A 215 1.58 5.37 -33.78
C MET A 215 2.63 4.36 -34.24
N LYS A 216 3.91 4.72 -34.08
CA LYS A 216 5.06 3.86 -34.38
C LYS A 216 5.63 3.22 -33.11
N PRO A 217 6.27 2.04 -33.19
CA PRO A 217 6.99 1.48 -32.07
C PRO A 217 8.25 2.30 -31.75
N ALA A 218 8.54 2.48 -30.47
CA ALA A 218 9.76 3.06 -29.95
C ALA A 218 10.27 2.24 -28.76
N GLU A 219 11.56 1.98 -28.75
CA GLU A 219 12.27 1.36 -27.64
C GLU A 219 12.67 2.43 -26.64
N VAL A 220 12.36 2.20 -25.36
CA VAL A 220 12.75 3.10 -24.25
C VAL A 220 13.99 2.58 -23.52
N GLU A 221 14.59 3.41 -22.68
CA GLU A 221 15.84 3.08 -21.95
C GLU A 221 15.81 1.79 -21.12
N THR A 222 14.63 1.31 -20.72
CA THR A 222 14.49 0.03 -20.01
C THR A 222 14.46 -1.19 -20.94
N GLY A 223 14.47 -0.99 -22.27
CA GLY A 223 14.32 -2.03 -23.29
C GLY A 223 12.86 -2.37 -23.64
N ALA A 224 11.88 -1.73 -22.99
CA ALA A 224 10.47 -1.91 -23.33
C ALA A 224 10.10 -1.23 -24.65
N THR A 225 9.13 -1.79 -25.37
CA THR A 225 8.59 -1.18 -26.59
C THR A 225 7.27 -0.48 -26.30
N ILE A 226 7.21 0.83 -26.55
CA ILE A 226 6.02 1.68 -26.38
C ILE A 226 5.61 2.27 -27.72
N ARG A 227 4.29 2.42 -27.94
CA ARG A 227 3.77 3.08 -29.14
C ARG A 227 3.76 4.59 -28.96
N VAL A 228 4.46 5.30 -29.83
CA VAL A 228 4.62 6.76 -29.79
C VAL A 228 4.16 7.42 -31.09
N PRO A 229 3.76 8.70 -31.07
CA PRO A 229 3.43 9.43 -32.29
C PRO A 229 4.61 9.56 -33.27
N LEU A 230 4.32 9.71 -34.57
CA LEU A 230 5.32 9.80 -35.63
C LEU A 230 6.38 10.91 -35.44
N PHE A 231 6.02 11.99 -34.76
CA PHE A 231 6.89 13.15 -34.54
C PHE A 231 7.95 12.93 -33.45
N ILE A 232 7.83 11.89 -32.62
CA ILE A 232 8.82 11.56 -31.59
C ILE A 232 10.09 11.05 -32.26
N GLN A 233 11.25 11.53 -31.79
CA GLN A 233 12.55 11.11 -32.30
C GLN A 233 13.36 10.39 -31.21
N THR A 234 14.41 9.69 -31.62
CA THR A 234 15.41 9.12 -30.71
C THR A 234 16.05 10.23 -29.87
N GLY A 235 16.22 9.99 -28.58
CA GLY A 235 16.75 10.94 -27.60
C GLY A 235 15.70 11.89 -27.00
N GLU A 236 14.44 11.81 -27.43
CA GLU A 236 13.35 12.57 -26.77
C GLU A 236 12.87 11.86 -25.50
N LYS A 237 12.49 12.66 -24.50
CA LYS A 237 11.86 12.17 -23.27
C LYS A 237 10.35 12.19 -23.42
N ILE A 238 9.73 11.06 -23.12
CA ILE A 238 8.29 10.86 -23.17
C ILE A 238 7.78 10.49 -21.79
N ARG A 239 6.50 10.73 -21.59
CA ARG A 239 5.76 10.32 -20.42
C ARG A 239 4.82 9.19 -20.82
N VAL A 240 4.81 8.11 -20.05
CA VAL A 240 4.07 6.88 -20.35
C VAL A 240 3.13 6.56 -19.19
N ASP A 241 1.89 6.21 -19.50
CA ASP A 241 0.95 5.65 -18.52
C ASP A 241 1.29 4.17 -18.30
N THR A 242 1.62 3.78 -17.07
CA THR A 242 2.03 2.41 -16.74
C THR A 242 0.87 1.43 -16.75
N ARG A 243 -0.37 1.90 -16.57
CA ARG A 243 -1.56 1.05 -16.52
C ARG A 243 -2.02 0.65 -17.90
N THR A 244 -2.01 1.59 -18.85
CA THR A 244 -2.40 1.33 -20.25
C THR A 244 -1.22 1.02 -21.16
N ARG A 245 0.02 1.32 -20.73
CA ARG A 245 1.25 1.28 -21.53
C ARG A 245 1.21 2.20 -22.75
N GLU A 246 0.48 3.30 -22.63
CA GLU A 246 0.30 4.27 -23.72
C GLU A 246 1.16 5.52 -23.50
N TYR A 247 1.57 6.12 -24.61
CA TYR A 247 2.17 7.45 -24.61
C TYR A 247 1.17 8.46 -24.04
N TYR A 248 1.62 9.24 -23.06
CA TYR A 248 0.83 10.28 -22.41
C TYR A 248 1.17 11.65 -22.99
N GLU A 249 2.44 12.08 -22.88
CA GLU A 249 2.91 13.35 -23.43
C GLU A 249 4.41 13.34 -23.71
N ARG A 250 4.90 14.37 -24.42
CA ARG A 250 6.33 14.59 -24.64
C ARG A 250 6.82 15.63 -23.64
N ILE A 251 7.93 15.32 -22.98
CA ILE A 251 8.61 16.21 -22.06
C ILE A 251 9.55 17.11 -22.88
N LYS A 252 9.48 18.43 -22.64
CA LYS A 252 10.33 19.42 -23.30
C LYS A 252 11.58 19.72 -22.50
#